data_AF-A0A4R3RPT0-F1
#
_entry.id   AF-A0A4R3RPT0-F1
#
_cell.length_a   1.000
_cell.length_b   1.000
_cell.length_c   1.000
_cell.angle_alpha   90.00
_cell.angle_beta   90.00
_cell.angle_gamma   90.00
#
_symmetry.space_group_name_H-M   'P 1'
#
loop_
_entity.id
_entity.type
_entity.pdbx_description
1 polymer ?
#
loop_
_entity_poly.entity_id
_entity_poly.type
_entity_poly.pdbx_seq_one_letter_code
_entity_poly.pdbx_strand_id
1 'polypeptide(L)'
;MRGRYSRRSKACCLATAISFSSYAPVSADCRSALDSPEWPRIARSIASLQLCEQIPVGPNQTARFQVESVDFCSVSNGVSSVTARALLTCEAEPEALFQTPPLDSQVVATITLDTVECRIRDTNLEISGEIGSLLSGLTETQEIARNWAQSQLSLLCAMYR
;
A
#
# COMPACT_ATOMS: atom_id res chain seq x y z
N MET A 1 -53.66 59.94 27.42
CA MET A 1 -53.58 58.73 28.26
C MET A 1 -53.13 57.55 27.40
N ARG A 2 -52.12 56.81 27.90
CA ARG A 2 -51.62 55.46 27.56
C ARG A 2 -51.95 54.82 26.20
N GLY A 3 -50.89 54.35 25.53
CA GLY A 3 -50.94 53.24 24.57
C GLY A 3 -49.63 53.00 23.84
N ARG A 4 -48.76 52.15 24.39
CA ARG A 4 -47.48 51.67 23.80
C ARG A 4 -47.72 50.62 22.69
N TYR A 5 -46.62 50.32 21.99
CA TYR A 5 -46.29 49.19 21.10
C TYR A 5 -46.32 49.54 19.59
N SER A 6 -45.35 49.15 18.76
CA SER A 6 -44.06 48.48 18.93
C SER A 6 -43.22 48.81 17.69
N ARG A 7 -41.90 49.01 17.87
CA ARG A 7 -40.94 49.29 16.79
C ARG A 7 -40.92 48.13 15.78
N ARG A 8 -41.21 48.42 14.51
CA ARG A 8 -40.87 47.55 13.36
C ARG A 8 -39.35 47.56 13.16
N SER A 9 -38.66 46.59 13.74
CA SER A 9 -37.28 46.26 13.37
C SER A 9 -37.30 45.56 12.02
N LYS A 10 -36.78 46.23 10.98
CA LYS A 10 -36.53 45.63 9.67
C LYS A 10 -35.48 44.53 9.85
N ALA A 11 -35.87 43.29 9.59
CA ALA A 11 -34.96 42.15 9.52
C ALA A 11 -34.05 42.33 8.29
N CYS A 12 -32.79 42.72 8.52
CA CYS A 12 -31.75 42.53 7.53
C CYS A 12 -31.31 41.07 7.60
N CYS A 13 -31.67 40.28 6.59
CA CYS A 13 -31.13 38.96 6.35
C CYS A 13 -29.63 39.08 6.05
N LEU A 14 -28.79 38.85 7.06
CA LEU A 14 -27.38 38.55 6.86
C LEU A 14 -27.28 37.06 6.51
N ALA A 15 -27.30 36.76 5.21
CA ALA A 15 -26.91 35.45 4.71
C ALA A 15 -25.38 35.34 4.84
N THR A 16 -24.89 34.78 5.94
CA THR A 16 -23.51 34.34 6.06
C THR A 16 -23.32 33.13 5.13
N ALA A 17 -22.72 33.37 3.97
CA ALA A 17 -22.23 32.32 3.09
C ALA A 17 -21.14 31.54 3.84
N ILE A 18 -21.50 30.37 4.35
CA ILE A 18 -20.54 29.40 4.89
C ILE A 18 -19.75 28.91 3.68
N SER A 19 -18.56 29.47 3.49
CA SER A 19 -17.58 28.94 2.55
C SER A 19 -17.12 27.61 3.14
N PHE A 20 -17.69 26.50 2.65
CA PHE A 20 -17.12 25.19 2.88
C PHE A 20 -15.78 25.16 2.15
N SER A 21 -14.71 25.50 2.88
CA SER A 21 -13.36 25.19 2.45
C SER A 21 -13.28 23.67 2.32
N SER A 22 -13.48 23.18 1.10
CA SER A 22 -13.17 21.82 0.73
C SER A 22 -11.68 21.65 1.00
N TYR A 23 -11.34 21.02 2.13
CA TYR A 23 -10.02 20.47 2.32
C TYR A 23 -9.83 19.43 1.22
N ALA A 24 -9.22 19.84 0.11
CA ALA A 24 -8.62 18.86 -0.78
C ALA A 24 -7.69 18.03 0.10
N PRO A 25 -7.76 16.69 0.08
CA PRO A 25 -6.71 15.90 0.69
C PRO A 25 -5.41 16.40 0.09
N VAL A 26 -4.42 16.72 0.94
CA VAL A 26 -3.05 16.97 0.48
C VAL A 26 -2.72 15.78 -0.41
N SER A 27 -2.73 16.00 -1.73
CA SER A 27 -2.27 14.98 -2.66
C SER A 27 -0.80 14.83 -2.32
N ALA A 28 -0.46 13.73 -1.65
CA ALA A 28 0.93 13.33 -1.59
C ALA A 28 1.42 13.32 -3.05
N ASP A 29 2.51 14.03 -3.34
CA ASP A 29 3.13 14.00 -4.66
C ASP A 29 3.65 12.57 -4.87
N CYS A 30 2.79 11.73 -5.44
CA CYS A 30 3.06 10.35 -5.75
C CYS A 30 3.62 10.26 -7.16
N ARG A 31 4.73 9.56 -7.31
CA ARG A 31 5.30 9.23 -8.61
C ARG A 31 5.39 7.73 -8.76
N SER A 32 5.17 7.24 -9.98
CA SER A 32 5.44 5.83 -10.27
C SER A 32 6.94 5.56 -10.19
N ALA A 33 7.33 4.49 -9.51
CA ALA A 33 8.70 4.02 -9.42
C ALA A 33 9.02 2.92 -10.45
N LEU A 34 8.03 2.50 -11.24
CA LEU A 34 8.21 1.47 -12.28
C LEU A 34 9.19 1.92 -13.38
N ASP A 35 9.25 3.23 -13.64
CA ASP A 35 10.18 3.82 -14.63
C ASP A 35 11.57 4.12 -14.04
N SER A 36 11.80 3.81 -12.76
CA SER A 36 13.11 4.05 -12.15
C SER A 36 14.18 3.07 -12.67
N PRO A 37 15.45 3.51 -12.80
CA PRO A 37 16.54 2.63 -13.23
C PRO A 37 16.85 1.51 -12.22
N GLU A 38 16.44 1.65 -10.96
CA GLU A 38 16.58 0.64 -9.91
C GLU A 38 15.53 -0.47 -10.01
N TRP A 39 14.35 -0.16 -10.57
CA TRP A 39 13.21 -1.07 -10.60
C TRP A 39 13.52 -2.47 -11.15
N PRO A 40 14.26 -2.64 -12.27
CA PRO A 40 14.59 -3.97 -12.78
C PRO A 40 15.36 -4.87 -11.80
N ARG A 41 16.11 -4.29 -10.84
CA ARG A 41 16.80 -5.04 -9.79
C ARG A 41 15.84 -5.43 -8.68
N ILE A 42 14.98 -4.50 -8.27
CA ILE A 42 13.95 -4.74 -7.25
C ILE A 42 12.96 -5.80 -7.72
N ALA A 43 12.45 -5.69 -8.96
CA ALA A 43 11.53 -6.66 -9.54
C ALA A 43 12.10 -8.08 -9.56
N ARG A 44 13.39 -8.24 -9.90
CA ARG A 44 14.08 -9.54 -9.84
C ARG A 44 14.18 -10.09 -8.42
N SER A 45 14.42 -9.23 -7.43
CA SER A 45 14.44 -9.63 -6.04
C SER A 45 13.04 -10.06 -5.56
N ILE A 46 11.99 -9.35 -5.97
CA ILE A 46 10.60 -9.75 -5.64
C ILE A 46 10.24 -11.08 -6.28
N ALA A 47 10.63 -11.32 -7.54
CA ALA A 47 10.37 -12.60 -8.21
C ALA A 47 11.06 -13.80 -7.54
N SER A 48 12.07 -13.56 -6.68
CA SER A 48 12.68 -14.61 -5.86
C SER A 48 11.95 -14.87 -4.54
N LEU A 49 10.95 -14.04 -4.19
CA LEU A 49 10.10 -14.27 -3.04
C LEU A 49 9.11 -15.39 -3.37
N GLN A 50 9.41 -16.57 -2.84
CA GLN A 50 8.58 -17.78 -2.92
C GLN A 50 7.46 -17.70 -1.87
N LEU A 51 6.44 -16.87 -2.14
CA LEU A 51 5.36 -16.59 -1.18
C LEU A 51 4.38 -17.75 -1.02
N CYS A 52 3.96 -18.39 -2.13
CA CYS A 52 3.03 -19.51 -2.08
C CYS A 52 3.66 -20.76 -1.44
N GLU A 53 4.98 -20.90 -1.55
CA GLU A 53 5.77 -21.97 -0.98
C GLU A 53 5.77 -21.95 0.56
N GLN A 54 5.37 -20.82 1.18
CA GLN A 54 5.18 -20.71 2.63
C GLN A 54 3.82 -21.25 3.10
N ILE A 55 2.90 -21.59 2.18
CA ILE A 55 1.57 -22.10 2.53
C ILE A 55 1.71 -23.55 2.99
N PRO A 56 1.45 -23.87 4.28
CA PRO A 56 1.69 -25.21 4.81
C PRO A 56 0.71 -26.25 4.27
N VAL A 57 -0.50 -25.83 3.87
CA VAL A 57 -1.56 -26.68 3.31
C VAL A 57 -2.28 -25.90 2.20
N GLY A 58 -2.15 -26.31 0.95
CA GLY A 58 -2.76 -25.64 -0.20
C GLY A 58 -1.85 -25.59 -1.42
N PRO A 59 -2.14 -24.71 -2.40
CA PRO A 59 -1.26 -24.50 -3.56
C PRO A 59 0.08 -23.90 -3.10
N ASN A 60 1.12 -24.70 -3.23
CA ASN A 60 2.45 -24.46 -2.66
C ASN A 60 3.47 -23.93 -3.69
N GLN A 61 3.03 -23.52 -4.88
CA GLN A 61 3.90 -23.02 -5.93
C GLN A 61 3.45 -21.64 -6.39
N THR A 62 4.40 -20.70 -6.52
CA THR A 62 4.13 -19.40 -7.12
C THR A 62 4.13 -19.53 -8.65
N ALA A 63 2.95 -19.60 -9.27
CA ALA A 63 2.81 -19.74 -10.72
C ALA A 63 2.95 -18.41 -11.46
N ARG A 64 2.43 -17.33 -10.88
CA ARG A 64 2.53 -15.97 -11.46
C ARG A 64 2.67 -14.93 -10.37
N PHE A 65 3.57 -13.96 -10.60
CA PHE A 65 3.65 -12.75 -9.82
C PHE A 65 3.79 -11.55 -10.75
N GLN A 66 2.78 -10.67 -10.78
CA GLN A 66 2.72 -9.54 -11.71
C GLN A 66 2.53 -8.24 -10.93
N VAL A 67 3.53 -7.37 -10.98
CA VAL A 67 3.42 -6.04 -10.39
C VAL A 67 2.58 -5.14 -11.29
N GLU A 68 1.54 -4.53 -10.71
CA GLU A 68 0.62 -3.61 -11.39
C GLU A 68 1.05 -2.15 -11.20
N SER A 69 1.44 -1.77 -9.98
CA SER A 69 1.91 -0.43 -9.66
C SER A 69 2.98 -0.45 -8.58
N VAL A 70 3.85 0.55 -8.64
CA VAL A 70 4.74 0.92 -7.53
C VAL A 70 4.74 2.43 -7.45
N ASP A 71 4.20 2.94 -6.36
CA ASP A 71 3.95 4.36 -6.17
C ASP A 71 4.78 4.85 -4.99
N PHE A 72 5.56 5.90 -5.24
CA PHE A 72 6.40 6.54 -4.24
C PHE A 72 5.79 7.90 -3.91
N CYS A 73 5.28 8.03 -2.70
CA CYS A 73 4.54 9.20 -2.23
C CYS A 73 5.30 9.90 -1.10
N SER A 74 5.52 11.22 -1.23
CA SER A 74 6.01 12.01 -0.10
C SER A 74 4.91 12.18 0.94
N VAL A 75 5.15 11.73 2.17
CA VAL A 75 4.16 11.81 3.27
C VAL A 75 4.46 13.02 4.15
N SER A 76 5.74 13.26 4.44
CA SER A 76 6.21 14.43 5.17
C SER A 76 7.68 14.70 4.86
N ASN A 77 8.24 15.79 5.40
CA ASN A 77 9.64 16.13 5.19
C ASN A 77 10.56 14.99 5.64
N GLY A 78 11.26 14.40 4.66
CA GLY A 78 12.19 13.30 4.92
C GLY A 78 11.53 11.94 5.13
N VAL A 79 10.21 11.80 4.93
CA VAL A 79 9.50 10.52 5.04
C VAL A 79 8.65 10.29 3.81
N SER A 80 8.82 9.12 3.22
CA SER A 80 8.08 8.72 2.04
C SER A 80 7.46 7.34 2.23
N SER A 81 6.33 7.11 1.58
CA SER A 81 5.68 5.81 1.50
C SER A 81 5.92 5.23 0.11
N VAL A 82 6.28 3.96 0.05
CA VAL A 82 6.39 3.17 -1.17
C VAL A 82 5.30 2.10 -1.13
N THR A 83 4.33 2.19 -2.02
CA THR A 83 3.24 1.21 -2.12
C THR A 83 3.37 0.45 -3.42
N ALA A 84 3.55 -0.86 -3.35
CA ALA A 84 3.55 -1.76 -4.49
C ALA A 84 2.27 -2.59 -4.50
N ARG A 85 1.61 -2.69 -5.66
CA ARG A 85 0.46 -3.57 -5.89
C ARG A 85 0.82 -4.62 -6.91
N ALA A 86 0.48 -5.87 -6.63
CA ALA A 86 0.75 -6.99 -7.50
C ALA A 86 -0.39 -8.02 -7.48
N LEU A 87 -0.48 -8.80 -8.53
CA LEU A 87 -1.30 -10.00 -8.62
C LEU A 87 -0.40 -11.23 -8.41
N LEU A 88 -0.84 -12.12 -7.54
CA LEU A 88 -0.18 -13.38 -7.21
C LEU A 88 -1.13 -14.53 -7.57
N THR A 89 -0.63 -15.51 -8.33
CA THR A 89 -1.33 -16.77 -8.59
C THR A 89 -0.53 -17.90 -7.96
N CYS A 90 -1.15 -18.62 -7.02
CA CYS A 90 -0.61 -19.83 -6.42
C CYS A 90 -1.24 -21.07 -7.06
N GLU A 91 -0.43 -22.07 -7.38
CA GLU A 91 -0.87 -23.36 -7.91
C GLU A 91 -0.32 -24.51 -7.05
N ALA A 92 -0.96 -25.68 -7.14
CA ALA A 92 -0.40 -26.90 -6.58
C ALA A 92 0.66 -27.45 -7.53
N GLU A 93 1.72 -28.04 -6.99
CA GLU A 93 2.72 -28.72 -7.81
C GLU A 93 2.07 -29.79 -8.72
N PRO A 94 2.57 -29.98 -9.95
CA PRO A 94 2.03 -30.99 -10.87
C PRO A 94 2.02 -32.40 -10.29
N GLU A 95 2.97 -32.72 -9.41
CA GLU A 95 3.12 -33.99 -8.73
C GLU A 95 2.32 -34.09 -7.41
N ALA A 96 1.62 -33.03 -7.01
CA ALA A 96 0.83 -33.02 -5.79
C ALA A 96 -0.28 -34.09 -5.84
N LEU A 97 -0.43 -34.82 -4.72
CA LEU A 97 -1.45 -35.87 -4.57
C LEU A 97 -2.88 -35.35 -4.74
N PHE A 98 -3.09 -34.06 -4.41
CA PHE A 98 -4.37 -33.38 -4.58
C PHE A 98 -4.17 -32.17 -5.49
N GLN A 99 -4.80 -32.23 -6.65
CA GLN A 99 -4.87 -31.09 -7.56
C GLN A 99 -5.94 -30.13 -7.06
N THR A 100 -5.55 -28.90 -6.75
CA THR A 100 -6.46 -27.81 -6.39
C THR A 100 -6.49 -26.78 -7.51
N PRO A 101 -7.62 -26.09 -7.75
CA PRO A 101 -7.63 -24.99 -8.70
C PRO A 101 -6.61 -23.90 -8.29
N PRO A 102 -6.05 -23.16 -9.26
CA PRO A 102 -5.22 -21.99 -8.97
C PRO A 102 -5.95 -21.00 -8.08
N LEU A 103 -5.23 -20.39 -7.14
CA LEU A 103 -5.73 -19.32 -6.30
C LEU A 103 -5.10 -18.00 -6.74
N ASP A 104 -5.93 -17.01 -7.01
CA ASP A 104 -5.50 -15.65 -7.32
C ASP A 104 -5.67 -14.75 -6.11
N SER A 105 -4.71 -13.84 -5.92
CA SER A 105 -4.73 -12.86 -4.85
C SER A 105 -4.09 -11.54 -5.29
N GLN A 106 -4.53 -10.45 -4.67
CA GLN A 106 -3.85 -9.17 -4.75
C GLN A 106 -2.92 -9.01 -3.54
N VAL A 107 -1.68 -8.66 -3.82
CA VAL A 107 -0.66 -8.33 -2.84
C VAL A 107 -0.45 -6.82 -2.84
N VAL A 108 -0.53 -6.19 -1.67
CA VAL A 108 -0.24 -4.78 -1.45
C VAL A 108 0.86 -4.68 -0.40
N ALA A 109 2.05 -4.27 -0.81
CA ALA A 109 3.16 -4.01 0.09
C ALA A 109 3.31 -2.50 0.29
N THR A 110 3.33 -2.03 1.53
CA THR A 110 3.58 -0.63 1.87
C THR A 110 4.80 -0.52 2.77
N ILE A 111 5.79 0.27 2.35
CA ILE A 111 7.01 0.55 3.11
C ILE A 111 7.03 2.03 3.44
N THR A 112 7.21 2.36 4.72
CA THR A 112 7.48 3.74 5.13
C THR A 112 8.99 3.92 5.31
N LEU A 113 9.57 4.83 4.54
CA LEU A 113 11.00 5.08 4.46
C LEU A 113 11.33 6.48 5.00
N ASP A 114 12.29 6.56 5.92
CA ASP A 114 13.02 7.79 6.22
C ASP A 114 14.05 8.02 5.11
N THR A 115 13.84 9.05 4.29
CA THR A 115 14.69 9.35 3.14
C THR A 115 15.93 10.15 3.51
N VAL A 116 16.02 10.68 4.74
CA VAL A 116 17.19 11.42 5.23
C VAL A 116 18.22 10.45 5.80
N GLU A 117 17.77 9.56 6.68
CA GLU A 117 18.62 8.52 7.28
C GLU A 117 18.71 7.26 6.42
N CYS A 118 17.93 7.17 5.34
CA CYS A 118 17.77 5.96 4.52
C CYS A 118 17.44 4.75 5.40
N ARG A 119 16.31 4.81 6.11
CA ARG A 119 15.90 3.80 7.09
C ARG A 119 14.44 3.43 6.94
N ILE A 120 14.12 2.14 6.97
CA ILE A 120 12.73 1.68 7.03
C ILE A 120 12.17 1.98 8.41
N ARG A 121 11.06 2.73 8.44
CA ARG A 121 10.28 3.01 9.65
C ARG A 121 9.21 1.96 9.88
N ASP A 122 8.57 1.52 8.80
CA ASP A 122 7.48 0.56 8.87
C ASP A 122 7.39 -0.28 7.58
N THR A 123 6.85 -1.48 7.68
CA THR A 123 6.58 -2.37 6.55
C THR A 123 5.30 -3.12 6.83
N ASN A 124 4.36 -3.03 5.89
CA ASN A 124 3.10 -3.73 5.94
C ASN A 124 2.91 -4.51 4.64
N LEU A 125 2.58 -5.79 4.75
CA LEU A 125 2.20 -6.64 3.63
C LEU A 125 0.76 -7.10 3.78
N GLU A 126 -0.09 -6.73 2.85
CA GLU A 126 -1.47 -7.18 2.77
C GLU A 126 -1.63 -8.13 1.59
N ILE A 127 -2.25 -9.27 1.82
CA ILE A 127 -2.55 -10.26 0.78
C ILE A 127 -4.05 -10.51 0.87
N SER A 128 -4.77 -10.37 -0.23
CA SER A 128 -6.23 -10.48 -0.26
C SER A 128 -6.70 -11.91 -0.50
N GLY A 129 -8.00 -12.15 -0.31
CA GLY A 129 -8.63 -13.43 -0.64
C GLY A 129 -8.17 -14.58 0.24
N GLU A 130 -8.33 -15.80 -0.29
CA GLU A 130 -8.07 -17.05 0.43
C GLU A 130 -6.59 -17.22 0.78
N ILE A 131 -5.68 -16.92 -0.16
CA ILE A 131 -4.22 -16.90 0.10
C ILE A 131 -3.90 -15.94 1.24
N GLY A 132 -4.54 -14.78 1.26
CA GLY A 132 -4.44 -13.81 2.34
C GLY A 132 -4.75 -14.42 3.70
N SER A 133 -5.87 -15.13 3.82
CA SER A 133 -6.25 -15.79 5.08
C SER A 133 -5.28 -16.90 5.53
N LEU A 134 -4.65 -17.58 4.58
CA LEU A 134 -3.66 -18.63 4.85
C LEU A 134 -2.31 -18.04 5.29
N LEU A 135 -1.88 -16.94 4.67
CA LEU A 135 -0.59 -16.30 4.91
C LEU A 135 -0.61 -15.23 6.00
N SER A 136 -1.74 -14.56 6.24
CA SER A 136 -1.87 -13.47 7.23
C SER A 136 -1.77 -13.98 8.67
N GLY A 137 -2.00 -15.28 8.89
CA GLY A 137 -1.80 -15.95 10.17
C GLY A 137 -0.34 -16.34 10.44
N LEU A 138 0.55 -16.22 9.45
CA LEU A 138 1.96 -16.57 9.58
C LEU A 138 2.76 -15.32 9.93
N THR A 139 3.24 -15.24 11.18
CA THR A 139 4.16 -14.19 11.65
C THR A 139 5.38 -14.07 10.72
N GLU A 140 5.77 -15.19 10.11
CA GLU A 140 6.87 -15.31 9.16
C GLU A 140 6.64 -14.50 7.89
N THR A 141 5.40 -14.29 7.42
CA THR A 141 5.11 -13.54 6.19
C THR A 141 5.49 -12.06 6.32
N GLN A 142 5.16 -11.43 7.45
CA GLN A 142 5.56 -10.05 7.73
C GLN A 142 7.07 -9.94 7.97
N GLU A 143 7.66 -10.95 8.61
CA GLU A 143 9.11 -11.00 8.83
C GLU A 143 9.88 -11.14 7.50
N ILE A 144 9.41 -11.98 6.57
CA ILE A 144 9.94 -12.10 5.22
C ILE A 144 9.86 -10.76 4.50
N ALA A 145 8.70 -10.10 4.53
CA ALA A 145 8.52 -8.78 3.90
C ALA A 145 9.50 -7.75 4.46
N ARG A 146 9.65 -7.72 5.79
CA ARG A 146 10.59 -6.83 6.48
C ARG A 146 12.04 -7.14 6.12
N ASN A 147 12.46 -8.41 6.20
CA ASN A 147 13.83 -8.83 5.88
C ASN A 147 14.18 -8.55 4.42
N TRP A 148 13.24 -8.81 3.51
CA TRP A 148 13.37 -8.44 2.12
C TRP A 148 13.54 -6.93 1.96
N ALA A 149 12.64 -6.12 2.54
CA ALA A 149 12.72 -4.66 2.42
C ALA A 149 14.05 -4.12 2.96
N GLN A 150 14.53 -4.65 4.09
CA GLN A 150 15.85 -4.31 4.64
C GLN A 150 16.98 -4.67 3.68
N SER A 151 16.93 -5.84 3.05
CA SER A 151 17.93 -6.25 2.05
C SER A 151 17.96 -5.33 0.82
N GLN A 152 16.82 -4.72 0.47
CA GLN A 152 16.67 -3.83 -0.67
C GLN A 152 16.78 -2.35 -0.31
N LEU A 153 17.06 -2.00 0.95
CA LEU A 153 17.02 -0.63 1.46
C LEU A 153 17.83 0.36 0.62
N SER A 154 19.04 -0.02 0.20
CA SER A 154 19.88 0.85 -0.63
C SER A 154 19.24 1.19 -1.98
N LEU A 155 18.57 0.21 -2.61
CA LEU A 155 17.85 0.43 -3.87
C LEU A 155 16.56 1.23 -3.64
N LEU A 156 15.83 0.95 -2.55
CA LEU A 156 14.64 1.71 -2.17
C LEU A 156 14.93 3.20 -1.94
N CYS A 157 16.05 3.52 -1.30
CA CYS A 157 16.49 4.91 -1.13
C CYS A 157 17.03 5.54 -2.41
N ALA A 158 17.65 4.76 -3.30
CA ALA A 158 18.14 5.25 -4.57
C ALA A 158 16.99 5.67 -5.49
N MET A 159 15.85 4.93 -5.46
CA MET A 159 14.65 5.31 -6.20
C MET A 159 14.12 6.71 -5.85
N TYR A 160 14.41 7.22 -4.64
CA TYR A 160 14.01 8.57 -4.21
C TYR A 160 14.80 9.71 -4.88
N ARG A 161 16.07 9.46 -5.22
CA ARG A 161 16.96 10.49 -5.76
C ARG A 161 16.71 10.76 -7.24
#